data_AF-A0A7L4TLJ7-F1
#
_entry.id   AF-A0A7L4TLJ7-F1
#
_cell.length_a   1.000
_cell.length_b   1.000
_cell.length_c   1.000
_cell.angle_alpha   90.00
_cell.angle_beta   90.00
_cell.angle_gamma   90.00
#
_symmetry.space_group_name_H-M   'P 1'
#
loop_
_entity.id
_entity.type
_entity.pdbx_description
1 polymer ?
#
loop_
_entity_poly.entity_id
_entity_poly.type
_entity_poly.pdbx_seq_one_letter_code
_entity_poly.pdbx_strand_id
1 'polypeptide(L)'
;RSFFTTDFTIAEGILHAVEKDVDVINMRIGSTRPSSIIQDAIDVAGEAGIVLVAAAGNNGSTIKSYPGAYAGVINVGATDQANELAWFSSYGPALDVVAPGNQVYAPMFDVDKHSTFEEMSGTPMASPIVAGVAAMLKSKHP
;
A
#
# COMPACT_ATOMS: atom_id res chain seq x y z
N ARG A 1 12.60 1.55 2.39
CA ARG A 1 13.24 1.67 3.74
C ARG A 1 13.83 3.07 3.84
N SER A 2 13.63 3.76 4.97
CA SER A 2 14.16 5.11 5.23
C SER A 2 15.23 5.05 6.33
N PHE A 3 15.89 6.18 6.64
CA PHE A 3 16.83 6.26 7.77
C PHE A 3 16.22 5.79 9.12
N PHE A 4 14.89 5.86 9.27
CA PHE A 4 14.18 5.52 10.50
C PHE A 4 13.29 4.28 10.37
N THR A 5 13.25 3.61 9.21
CA THR A 5 12.33 2.49 8.94
C THR A 5 13.10 1.23 8.56
N THR A 6 13.09 0.25 9.46
CA THR A 6 13.66 -1.09 9.28
C THR A 6 12.57 -2.12 9.01
N ASP A 7 12.94 -3.30 8.53
CA ASP A 7 11.97 -4.40 8.40
C ASP A 7 11.35 -4.79 9.74
N PHE A 8 12.13 -4.72 10.82
CA PHE A 8 11.66 -4.97 12.18
C PHE A 8 10.54 -3.99 12.56
N THR A 9 10.75 -2.69 12.35
CA THR A 9 9.71 -1.68 12.67
C THR A 9 8.46 -1.80 11.79
N ILE A 10 8.60 -2.30 10.56
CA ILE A 10 7.45 -2.56 9.68
C ILE A 10 6.66 -3.76 10.22
N ALA A 11 7.34 -4.86 10.51
CA ALA A 11 6.71 -6.06 11.06
C ALA A 11 6.04 -5.78 12.41
N GLU A 12 6.71 -5.04 13.30
CA GLU A 12 6.14 -4.60 14.58
C GLU A 12 4.87 -3.76 14.38
N GLY A 13 4.86 -2.83 13.42
CA GLY A 13 3.67 -2.04 13.11
C GLY A 13 2.49 -2.89 12.57
N ILE A 14 2.78 -3.93 11.78
CA ILE A 14 1.76 -4.87 11.29
C ILE A 14 1.19 -5.67 12.46
N LEU A 15 2.05 -6.25 13.31
CA LEU A 15 1.61 -7.02 14.48
C LEU A 15 0.85 -6.15 15.48
N HIS A 16 1.26 -4.91 15.67
CA HIS A 16 0.51 -3.98 16.49
C HIS A 16 -0.90 -3.70 15.94
N ALA A 17 -1.05 -3.62 14.61
CA ALA A 17 -2.37 -3.49 14.00
C ALA A 17 -3.23 -4.76 14.21
N VAL A 18 -2.62 -5.95 14.23
CA VAL A 18 -3.29 -7.20 14.62
C VAL A 18 -3.77 -7.14 16.08
N GLU A 19 -2.92 -6.69 17.01
CA GLU A 19 -3.30 -6.52 18.42
C GLU A 19 -4.46 -5.52 18.61
N LYS A 20 -4.61 -4.57 17.70
CA LYS A 20 -5.69 -3.58 17.68
C LYS A 20 -6.95 -4.07 16.96
N ASP A 21 -6.95 -5.28 16.44
CA ASP A 21 -8.09 -5.90 15.74
C ASP A 21 -8.64 -4.99 14.63
N VAL A 22 -7.74 -4.43 13.81
CA VAL A 22 -8.13 -3.54 12.71
C VAL A 22 -8.68 -4.31 11.52
N ASP A 23 -9.57 -3.68 10.76
CA ASP A 23 -10.16 -4.33 9.58
C ASP A 23 -9.24 -4.42 8.36
N VAL A 24 -8.44 -3.37 8.15
CA VAL A 24 -7.63 -3.15 6.94
C VAL A 24 -6.31 -2.47 7.30
N ILE A 25 -5.19 -2.95 6.72
CA ILE A 25 -3.88 -2.31 6.81
C ILE A 25 -3.46 -1.84 5.42
N ASN A 26 -3.17 -0.54 5.29
CA ASN A 26 -2.63 0.06 4.07
C ASN A 26 -1.13 0.37 4.20
N MET A 27 -0.32 -0.33 3.42
CA MET A 27 1.14 -0.28 3.43
C MET A 27 1.66 0.50 2.23
N ARG A 28 1.80 1.83 2.39
CA ARG A 28 2.43 2.73 1.41
C ARG A 28 3.97 2.63 1.44
N ILE A 29 4.49 1.41 1.39
CA ILE A 29 5.92 1.10 1.50
C ILE A 29 6.30 0.03 0.49
N GLY A 30 7.56 0.02 0.07
CA GLY A 30 8.06 -0.89 -0.95
C GLY A 30 9.56 -1.15 -0.86
N SER A 31 9.96 -2.35 -1.28
CA SER A 31 11.35 -2.80 -1.44
C SER A 31 11.41 -3.85 -2.53
N THR A 32 12.46 -3.84 -3.35
CA THR A 32 12.70 -4.92 -4.33
C THR A 32 13.23 -6.21 -3.69
N ARG A 33 13.60 -6.15 -2.40
CA ARG A 33 14.09 -7.29 -1.62
C ARG A 33 12.98 -7.79 -0.69
N PRO A 34 12.69 -9.10 -0.68
CA PRO A 34 11.81 -9.69 0.31
C PRO A 34 12.49 -9.69 1.70
N SER A 35 11.66 -9.82 2.73
CA SER A 35 12.04 -9.92 4.13
C SER A 35 11.18 -10.97 4.84
N SER A 36 11.81 -11.97 5.44
CA SER A 36 11.07 -13.04 6.13
C SER A 36 10.25 -12.50 7.31
N ILE A 37 10.80 -11.58 8.11
CA ILE A 37 10.09 -11.02 9.26
C ILE A 37 8.84 -10.21 8.86
N ILE A 38 8.87 -9.53 7.70
CA ILE A 38 7.68 -8.86 7.17
C ILE A 38 6.69 -9.89 6.65
N GLN A 39 7.15 -10.95 5.97
CA GLN A 39 6.28 -12.01 5.48
C GLN A 39 5.57 -12.73 6.63
N ASP A 40 6.28 -13.09 7.70
CA ASP A 40 5.69 -13.73 8.88
C ASP A 40 4.61 -12.83 9.50
N ALA A 41 4.83 -11.51 9.58
CA ALA A 41 3.84 -10.57 10.09
C ALA A 41 2.63 -10.40 9.15
N ILE A 42 2.84 -10.46 7.84
CA ILE A 42 1.77 -10.47 6.82
C ILE A 42 0.91 -11.73 6.96
N ASP A 43 1.54 -12.90 7.12
CA ASP A 43 0.84 -14.17 7.29
C ASP A 43 -0.02 -14.15 8.56
N VAL A 44 0.53 -13.69 9.70
CA VAL A 44 -0.23 -13.51 10.96
C VAL A 44 -1.42 -12.56 10.78
N ALA A 45 -1.24 -11.43 10.10
CA ALA A 45 -2.33 -10.49 9.88
C ALA A 45 -3.41 -11.05 8.93
N GLY A 46 -3.01 -11.81 7.91
CA GLY A 46 -3.93 -12.50 7.01
C GLY A 46 -4.73 -13.59 7.72
N GLU A 47 -4.10 -14.38 8.60
CA GLU A 47 -4.76 -15.39 9.43
C GLU A 47 -5.76 -14.76 10.42
N ALA A 48 -5.50 -13.55 10.89
CA ALA A 48 -6.43 -12.76 11.70
C ALA A 48 -7.60 -12.17 10.88
N GLY A 49 -7.67 -12.42 9.57
CA GLY A 49 -8.75 -11.93 8.70
C GLY A 49 -8.64 -10.43 8.36
N ILE A 50 -7.46 -9.83 8.53
CA ILE A 50 -7.21 -8.43 8.20
C ILE A 50 -6.93 -8.30 6.70
N VAL A 51 -7.57 -7.34 6.04
CA VAL A 51 -7.32 -7.08 4.62
C VAL A 51 -6.02 -6.28 4.47
N LEU A 52 -5.08 -6.81 3.71
CA LEU A 52 -3.75 -6.22 3.52
C LEU A 52 -3.67 -5.57 2.15
N VAL A 53 -3.33 -4.29 2.10
CA VAL A 53 -3.22 -3.52 0.85
C VAL A 53 -1.86 -2.86 0.78
N ALA A 54 -1.17 -2.94 -0.36
CA ALA A 54 0.15 -2.34 -0.53
C ALA A 54 0.35 -1.73 -1.94
N ALA A 55 1.32 -0.84 -2.05
CA ALA A 55 1.68 -0.19 -3.30
C ALA A 55 2.60 -1.05 -4.18
N ALA A 56 2.31 -1.14 -5.49
CA ALA A 56 3.05 -1.96 -6.45
C ALA A 56 4.45 -1.44 -6.81
N GLY A 57 4.75 -0.17 -6.51
CA GLY A 57 6.02 0.48 -6.80
C GLY A 57 5.96 1.40 -8.01
N ASN A 58 6.95 2.30 -8.10
CA ASN A 58 6.94 3.44 -9.04
C ASN A 58 8.07 3.35 -10.09
N ASN A 59 8.44 2.14 -10.50
CA ASN A 59 9.59 1.91 -11.39
C ASN A 59 9.20 1.65 -12.85
N GLY A 60 7.90 1.66 -13.19
CA GLY A 60 7.42 1.36 -14.55
C GLY A 60 7.92 0.01 -15.06
N SER A 61 8.03 -1.00 -14.19
CA SER A 61 8.67 -2.27 -14.51
C SER A 61 7.95 -3.46 -13.90
N THR A 62 8.39 -4.66 -14.28
CA THR A 62 7.90 -5.94 -13.75
C THR A 62 8.62 -6.41 -12.48
N ILE A 63 9.51 -5.58 -11.93
CA ILE A 63 10.24 -5.91 -10.71
C ILE A 63 9.25 -5.89 -9.53
N LYS A 64 9.17 -7.02 -8.83
CA LYS A 64 8.34 -7.19 -7.64
C LYS A 64 8.70 -6.17 -6.55
N SER A 65 7.69 -5.54 -5.97
CA SER A 65 7.81 -4.69 -4.79
C SER A 65 7.15 -5.39 -3.59
N TYR A 66 7.90 -5.57 -2.51
CA TYR A 66 7.42 -6.14 -1.25
C TYR A 66 7.10 -5.03 -0.25
N PRO A 67 6.02 -5.14 0.55
CA PRO A 67 5.23 -6.36 0.77
C PRO A 67 4.13 -6.64 -0.27
N GLY A 68 3.86 -5.75 -1.23
CA GLY A 68 2.77 -5.95 -2.20
C GLY A 68 2.84 -7.25 -3.00
N ALA A 69 4.05 -7.75 -3.29
CA ALA A 69 4.23 -9.01 -4.01
C ALA A 69 4.13 -10.28 -3.15
N TYR A 70 3.80 -10.18 -1.85
CA TYR A 70 3.50 -11.34 -1.02
C TYR A 70 2.10 -11.87 -1.31
N ALA A 71 1.93 -13.19 -1.20
CA ALA A 71 0.61 -13.79 -1.28
C ALA A 71 -0.29 -13.25 -0.16
N GLY A 72 -1.57 -13.04 -0.46
CA GLY A 72 -2.53 -12.49 0.50
C GLY A 72 -2.51 -10.96 0.66
N VAL A 73 -1.59 -10.25 0.00
CA VAL A 73 -1.57 -8.78 -0.04
C VAL A 73 -2.15 -8.29 -1.36
N ILE A 74 -3.13 -7.39 -1.29
CA ILE A 74 -3.69 -6.73 -2.47
C ILE A 74 -2.65 -5.70 -2.97
N ASN A 75 -2.01 -6.01 -4.09
CA ASN A 75 -1.00 -5.18 -4.71
C ASN A 75 -1.61 -4.18 -5.68
N VAL A 76 -1.41 -2.88 -5.41
CA VAL A 76 -2.13 -1.80 -6.08
C VAL A 76 -1.21 -0.96 -6.97
N GLY A 77 -1.55 -0.93 -8.25
CA GLY A 77 -0.94 -0.06 -9.26
C GLY A 77 -1.70 1.25 -9.43
N ALA A 78 -1.13 2.19 -10.19
CA ALA A 78 -1.67 3.53 -10.38
C ALA A 78 -2.16 3.73 -11.82
N THR A 79 -3.34 4.30 -11.98
CA THR A 79 -3.82 4.88 -13.24
C THR A 79 -3.73 6.40 -13.23
N ASP A 80 -3.78 6.99 -14.42
CA ASP A 80 -3.96 8.42 -14.62
C ASP A 80 -5.42 8.81 -14.92
N GLN A 81 -5.62 10.09 -15.22
CA GLN A 81 -6.95 10.67 -15.50
C GLN A 81 -7.59 10.13 -16.80
N ALA A 82 -6.80 9.56 -17.70
CA ALA A 82 -7.29 8.91 -18.91
C ALA A 82 -7.68 7.44 -18.68
N ASN A 83 -7.61 6.96 -17.43
CA ASN A 83 -7.74 5.55 -17.05
C ASN A 83 -6.67 4.66 -17.70
N GLU A 84 -5.54 5.23 -18.09
CA GLU A 84 -4.39 4.47 -18.56
C GLU A 84 -3.48 4.15 -17.37
N LEU A 85 -2.68 3.09 -17.50
CA LEU A 85 -1.67 2.78 -16.50
C LEU A 85 -0.67 3.93 -16.45
N ALA A 86 -0.49 4.54 -15.27
CA ALA A 86 0.45 5.63 -15.12
C ALA A 86 1.87 5.15 -15.48
N TRP A 87 2.63 5.95 -16.22
CA TRP A 87 3.93 5.55 -16.78
C TRP A 87 4.93 5.03 -15.73
N PHE A 88 4.82 5.47 -14.48
CA PHE A 88 5.65 5.02 -13.36
C PHE A 88 5.13 3.75 -12.66
N SER A 89 3.86 3.37 -12.86
CA SER A 89 3.27 2.25 -12.13
C SER A 89 3.97 0.95 -12.52
N SER A 90 4.54 0.26 -11.53
CA SER A 90 4.98 -1.12 -11.74
C SER A 90 3.79 -2.02 -12.10
N TYR A 91 4.06 -3.07 -12.88
CA TYR A 91 3.04 -3.96 -13.44
C TYR A 91 3.53 -5.42 -13.48
N GLY A 92 2.69 -6.34 -13.96
CA GLY A 92 3.05 -7.74 -14.16
C GLY A 92 2.25 -8.70 -13.27
N PRO A 93 2.68 -9.98 -13.18
CA PRO A 93 1.84 -11.04 -12.60
C PRO A 93 1.53 -10.91 -11.10
N ALA A 94 2.27 -10.06 -10.38
CA ALA A 94 2.05 -9.81 -8.96
C ALA A 94 1.08 -8.64 -8.71
N LEU A 95 0.59 -7.96 -9.75
CA LEU A 95 -0.36 -6.85 -9.63
C LEU A 95 -1.78 -7.40 -9.60
N ASP A 96 -2.57 -7.01 -8.59
CA ASP A 96 -3.95 -7.48 -8.46
C ASP A 96 -4.94 -6.49 -9.06
N VAL A 97 -4.79 -5.21 -8.73
CA VAL A 97 -5.72 -4.14 -9.12
C VAL A 97 -4.99 -2.83 -9.34
N VAL A 98 -5.68 -1.89 -10.00
CA VAL A 98 -5.21 -0.51 -10.18
C VAL A 98 -6.26 0.48 -9.68
N ALA A 99 -5.81 1.64 -9.23
CA ALA A 99 -6.66 2.76 -8.84
C ALA A 99 -6.01 4.10 -9.23
N PRO A 100 -6.75 5.23 -9.22
CA PRO A 100 -6.17 6.53 -9.51
C PRO A 100 -4.97 6.84 -8.62
N GLY A 101 -3.82 7.13 -9.22
CA GLY A 101 -2.57 7.37 -8.49
C GLY A 101 -1.66 8.42 -9.11
N ASN A 102 -2.00 8.97 -10.28
CA ASN A 102 -1.31 10.10 -10.87
C ASN A 102 -2.09 11.39 -10.60
N GLN A 103 -1.41 12.43 -10.12
CA GLN A 103 -1.98 13.75 -9.84
C GLN A 103 -3.18 13.70 -8.88
N VAL A 104 -3.00 12.99 -7.76
CA VAL A 104 -4.02 12.85 -6.72
C VAL A 104 -3.84 13.95 -5.68
N TYR A 105 -4.88 14.76 -5.49
CA TYR A 105 -4.90 15.79 -4.45
C TYR A 105 -5.20 15.19 -3.09
N ALA A 106 -4.30 15.38 -2.12
CA ALA A 106 -4.41 14.76 -0.79
C ALA A 106 -3.94 15.69 0.34
N PRO A 107 -4.41 15.47 1.59
CA PRO A 107 -3.91 16.19 2.75
C PRO A 107 -2.41 15.95 2.94
N MET A 108 -1.69 17.01 3.26
CA MET A 108 -0.25 17.01 3.52
C MET A 108 0.07 17.93 4.69
N PHE A 109 1.15 17.61 5.41
CA PHE A 109 1.72 18.51 6.39
C PHE A 109 2.92 19.23 5.76
N ASP A 110 2.81 20.55 5.67
CA ASP A 110 3.88 21.45 5.24
C ASP A 110 4.41 22.22 6.45
N VAL A 111 5.72 22.43 6.53
CA VAL A 111 6.36 23.04 7.72
C VAL A 111 5.96 24.49 7.93
N ASP A 112 5.64 25.24 6.87
CA ASP A 112 5.30 26.66 6.92
C ASP A 112 3.78 26.85 6.94
N LYS A 113 3.05 26.04 6.17
CA LYS A 113 1.59 26.13 5.99
C LYS A 113 0.80 25.25 6.95
N HIS A 114 1.47 24.41 7.74
CA HIS A 114 0.86 23.38 8.59
C HIS A 114 -0.04 22.42 7.78
N SER A 115 -1.31 22.29 8.15
CA SER A 115 -2.28 21.44 7.43
C SER A 115 -2.63 22.07 6.09
N THR A 116 -2.21 21.41 5.01
CA THR A 116 -2.48 21.83 3.64
C THR A 116 -2.91 20.64 2.79
N PHE A 117 -3.09 20.87 1.50
CA PHE A 117 -3.26 19.84 0.50
C PHE A 117 -2.20 20.01 -0.60
N GLU A 118 -1.80 18.90 -1.19
CA GLU A 118 -0.84 18.84 -2.27
C GLU A 118 -1.25 17.80 -3.31
N GLU A 119 -0.89 18.04 -4.56
CA GLU A 119 -1.03 17.07 -5.64
C GLU A 119 0.18 16.14 -5.66
N MET A 120 -0.04 14.83 -5.53
CA MET A 120 1.01 13.82 -5.48
C MET A 120 0.76 12.70 -6.50
N SER A 121 1.84 12.13 -7.03
CA SER A 121 1.80 10.98 -7.94
C SER A 121 2.57 9.78 -7.40
N GLY A 122 1.96 8.60 -7.48
CA GLY A 122 2.59 7.33 -7.13
C GLY A 122 1.57 6.23 -6.86
N THR A 123 2.00 4.96 -6.96
CA THR A 123 1.23 3.81 -6.45
C THR A 123 0.87 3.93 -4.95
N PRO A 124 1.66 4.62 -4.09
CA PRO A 124 1.21 4.98 -2.74
C PRO A 124 -0.04 5.86 -2.68
N MET A 125 -0.42 6.56 -3.76
CA MET A 125 -1.67 7.34 -3.82
C MET A 125 -2.86 6.48 -4.26
N ALA A 126 -2.61 5.42 -5.03
CA ALA A 126 -3.62 4.46 -5.45
C ALA A 126 -4.00 3.46 -4.33
N SER A 127 -3.01 2.93 -3.60
CA SER A 127 -3.24 1.96 -2.51
C SER A 127 -4.28 2.38 -1.44
N PRO A 128 -4.31 3.62 -0.92
CA PRO A 128 -5.32 4.03 0.07
C PRO A 128 -6.75 4.04 -0.49
N ILE A 129 -6.94 4.25 -1.80
CA ILE A 129 -8.27 4.22 -2.42
C ILE A 129 -8.83 2.80 -2.34
N VAL A 130 -8.00 1.82 -2.68
CA VAL A 130 -8.36 0.38 -2.57
C VAL A 130 -8.59 -0.02 -1.11
N ALA A 131 -7.76 0.47 -0.18
CA ALA A 131 -7.98 0.23 1.25
C ALA A 131 -9.33 0.79 1.73
N GLY A 132 -9.72 1.99 1.27
CA GLY A 132 -11.05 2.55 1.55
C GLY A 132 -12.18 1.71 0.97
N VAL A 133 -12.03 1.19 -0.25
CA VAL A 133 -13.00 0.26 -0.86
C VAL A 133 -13.10 -1.04 -0.05
N ALA A 134 -11.98 -1.62 0.37
CA ALA A 134 -11.96 -2.81 1.22
C ALA A 134 -12.68 -2.57 2.55
N ALA A 135 -12.45 -1.42 3.20
CA ALA A 135 -13.14 -1.05 4.43
C ALA A 135 -14.66 -0.91 4.23
N MET A 136 -15.11 -0.29 3.12
CA MET A 136 -16.54 -0.22 2.79
C MET A 136 -17.16 -1.60 2.55
N LEU A 137 -16.43 -2.51 1.90
CA LEU A 137 -16.88 -3.88 1.69
C LEU A 137 -17.02 -4.65 3.00
N LYS A 138 -16.02 -4.58 3.89
CA LYS A 138 -16.10 -5.17 5.23
C LYS A 138 -17.25 -4.59 6.05
N SER A 139 -17.47 -3.28 5.99
CA SER A 139 -18.61 -2.65 6.68
C SER A 139 -19.97 -3.19 6.19
N LYS A 140 -20.07 -3.61 4.92
CA LYS A 140 -21.29 -4.18 4.34
C LYS A 140 -21.40 -5.71 4.57
N HIS A 141 -20.26 -6.38 4.73
CA HIS A 141 -20.12 -7.82 4.88
C HIS A 141 -19.19 -8.13 6.08
N PRO A 142 -19.67 -7.93 7.32
CA PRO A 142 -18.88 -8.11 8.53
C PRO A 142 -18.55 -9.59 8.80
#